data_AF-A0A0U2XTK5-F1
#
_entry.id   AF-A0A0U2XTK5-F1
#
_cell.length_a   1.000
_cell.length_b   1.000
_cell.length_c   1.000
_cell.angle_alpha   90.00
_cell.angle_beta   90.00
_cell.angle_gamma   90.00
#
_symmetry.space_group_name_H-M   'P 1'
#
loop_
_entity.id
_entity.type
_entity.pdbx_description
1 polymer ?
#
loop_
_entity_poly.entity_id
_entity_poly.type
_entity_poly.pdbx_seq_one_letter_code
_entity_poly.pdbx_strand_id
1 'polypeptide(L)'
;MIILRRLYLQVTSLSWLLLTMSTIILIAFSTFMMTAIEPSTFASYTDALWFTMTTILTVGYGDLYPVTFGGRIFTIVFLYIVGIGLFATFIGKAIESLSLHRRMKERGELMYKGRNHIVIIDWSYKAENAINEILKQDTQTEIVVIDRLEKAKELNSRVHYVRGNATHEEVLRQANVQQAKAVLIFADDRIEDQMLTDGKSLLIATAVERMSPGVYTTVEVEREEHLPNFSHVKVDKFIMSNGTIAKMAVNSIFSETI
;
A
#
# COMPACT_ATOMS: atom_id res chain seq x y z
N MET A 1 4.94 13.76 -27.24
CA MET A 1 4.81 13.22 -25.86
C MET A 1 4.79 14.29 -24.75
N ILE A 2 5.59 15.37 -24.81
CA ILE A 2 5.66 16.37 -23.71
C ILE A 2 4.35 17.16 -23.53
N ILE A 3 3.67 17.53 -24.63
CA ILE A 3 2.39 18.27 -24.59
C ILE A 3 1.27 17.38 -24.02
N LEU A 4 1.14 16.14 -24.50
CA LEU A 4 0.20 15.16 -23.94
C LEU A 4 0.44 14.92 -22.45
N ARG A 5 1.70 14.84 -22.01
CA ARG A 5 2.05 14.68 -20.59
C ARG A 5 1.69 15.91 -19.76
N ARG A 6 1.91 17.13 -20.27
CA ARG A 6 1.51 18.36 -19.58
C ARG A 6 -0.01 18.51 -19.48
N LEU A 7 -0.72 18.17 -20.56
CA LEU A 7 -2.18 18.16 -20.57
C LEU A 7 -2.71 17.14 -19.56
N TYR A 8 -2.15 15.93 -19.55
CA TYR A 8 -2.48 14.88 -18.57
C TYR A 8 -2.26 15.34 -17.13
N LEU A 9 -1.10 15.96 -16.82
CA LEU A 9 -0.78 16.45 -15.47
C LEU A 9 -1.64 17.65 -15.03
N GLN A 10 -2.02 18.54 -15.96
CA GLN A 10 -2.98 19.62 -15.66
C GLN A 10 -4.38 19.06 -15.42
N VAL A 11 -4.76 18.02 -16.17
CA VAL A 11 -6.09 17.41 -16.05
C VAL A 11 -6.25 16.60 -14.76
N THR A 12 -5.20 15.89 -14.30
CA THR A 12 -5.23 15.20 -12.99
C THR A 12 -5.30 16.18 -11.80
N SER A 13 -4.90 17.44 -12.01
CA SER A 13 -5.01 18.50 -11.00
C SER A 13 -6.41 19.14 -10.87
N LEU A 14 -7.35 18.87 -11.79
CA LEU A 14 -8.73 19.37 -11.66
C LEU A 14 -9.35 18.87 -10.35
N SER A 15 -10.19 19.68 -9.69
CA SER A 15 -10.94 19.22 -8.52
C SER A 15 -11.95 18.13 -8.91
N TRP A 16 -12.23 17.20 -8.00
CA TRP A 16 -13.26 16.16 -8.21
C TRP A 16 -14.63 16.77 -8.56
N LEU A 17 -14.96 17.93 -7.98
CA LEU A 17 -16.19 18.66 -8.24
C LEU A 17 -16.27 19.17 -9.69
N LEU A 18 -15.20 19.79 -10.22
CA LEU A 18 -15.21 20.30 -11.59
C LEU A 18 -15.33 19.18 -12.61
N LEU A 19 -14.64 18.07 -12.38
CA LEU A 19 -14.66 16.92 -13.29
C LEU A 19 -16.04 16.25 -13.31
N THR A 20 -16.65 16.02 -12.14
CA THR A 20 -18.00 15.46 -12.03
C THR A 20 -19.04 16.36 -12.70
N MET A 21 -19.02 17.66 -12.41
CA MET A 21 -19.95 18.63 -13.02
C MET A 21 -19.78 18.70 -14.53
N SER A 22 -18.55 18.74 -15.03
CA SER A 22 -18.29 18.78 -16.48
C SER A 22 -18.80 17.53 -17.19
N THR A 23 -18.60 16.35 -16.60
CA THR A 23 -19.11 15.09 -17.16
C THR A 23 -20.64 15.05 -17.18
N ILE A 24 -21.30 15.48 -16.09
CA ILE A 24 -22.76 15.57 -16.03
C ILE A 24 -23.30 16.55 -17.08
N ILE A 25 -22.70 17.74 -17.18
CA ILE A 25 -23.06 18.74 -18.18
C ILE A 25 -22.88 18.19 -19.59
N LEU A 26 -21.77 17.50 -19.87
CA LEU A 26 -21.52 16.89 -21.16
C LEU A 26 -22.59 15.86 -21.53
N ILE A 27 -22.95 14.98 -20.59
CA ILE A 27 -23.98 13.96 -20.81
C ILE A 27 -25.35 14.61 -21.05
N ALA A 28 -25.75 15.57 -20.21
CA ALA A 28 -27.02 16.27 -20.35
C ALA A 28 -27.10 17.06 -21.66
N PHE A 29 -26.03 17.79 -22.00
CA PHE A 29 -25.94 18.58 -23.22
C PHE A 29 -25.96 17.69 -24.48
N SER A 30 -25.24 16.57 -24.46
CA SER A 30 -25.22 15.61 -25.58
C SER A 30 -26.59 14.97 -25.77
N THR A 31 -27.26 14.57 -24.68
CA THR A 31 -28.61 14.02 -24.71
C THR A 31 -29.62 15.00 -25.32
N PHE A 32 -29.54 16.27 -24.91
CA PHE A 32 -30.39 17.33 -25.46
C PHE A 32 -30.07 17.64 -26.93
N MET A 33 -28.80 17.72 -27.31
CA MET A 33 -28.40 18.01 -28.69
C MET A 33 -28.75 16.89 -29.66
N MET A 34 -28.58 15.62 -29.25
CA MET A 34 -28.92 14.47 -30.10
C MET A 34 -30.42 14.38 -30.38
N THR A 35 -31.27 14.65 -29.38
CA THR A 35 -32.72 14.73 -29.59
C THR A 35 -33.13 15.92 -30.45
N ALA A 36 -32.44 17.06 -30.34
CA ALA A 36 -32.74 18.25 -31.15
C ALA A 36 -32.29 18.12 -32.62
N ILE A 37 -31.13 17.50 -32.87
CA ILE A 37 -30.54 17.36 -34.21
C ILE A 37 -31.17 16.18 -34.96
N GLU A 38 -31.50 15.08 -34.26
CA GLU A 38 -32.04 13.85 -34.85
C GLU A 38 -33.29 13.34 -34.12
N PRO A 39 -34.42 14.09 -34.13
CA PRO A 39 -35.63 13.70 -33.41
C PRO A 39 -36.27 12.41 -33.95
N SER A 40 -36.02 12.04 -35.22
CA SER A 40 -36.53 10.80 -35.81
C SER A 40 -35.79 9.55 -35.30
N THR A 41 -34.49 9.69 -35.02
CA THR A 41 -33.63 8.59 -34.56
C THR A 41 -33.66 8.48 -33.04
N PHE A 42 -33.67 9.63 -32.35
CA PHE A 42 -33.73 9.73 -30.90
C PHE A 42 -35.08 10.34 -30.50
N ALA A 43 -36.14 9.52 -30.60
CA ALA A 43 -37.51 9.95 -30.34
C ALA A 43 -37.77 10.34 -28.88
N SER A 44 -36.94 9.84 -27.95
CA SER A 44 -36.99 10.17 -26.53
C SER A 44 -35.63 10.62 -25.99
N TYR A 45 -35.64 11.41 -24.91
CA TYR A 45 -34.41 11.77 -24.19
C TYR A 45 -33.70 10.53 -23.63
N THR A 46 -34.44 9.46 -23.33
CA THR A 46 -33.88 8.19 -22.86
C THR A 46 -33.06 7.49 -23.94
N ASP A 47 -33.51 7.53 -25.20
CA ASP A 47 -32.78 6.95 -26.34
C ASP A 47 -31.47 7.71 -26.62
N ALA A 48 -31.52 9.04 -26.57
CA ALA A 48 -30.33 9.87 -26.72
C ALA A 48 -29.35 9.71 -25.55
N LEU A 49 -29.85 9.55 -24.32
CA LEU A 49 -29.02 9.28 -23.15
C LEU A 49 -28.37 7.89 -23.26
N TRP A 50 -29.13 6.88 -23.70
CA TRP A 50 -28.62 5.53 -23.94
C TRP A 50 -27.49 5.54 -24.96
N PHE A 51 -27.67 6.19 -26.10
CA PHE A 51 -26.63 6.36 -27.12
C PHE A 51 -25.41 7.11 -26.58
N THR A 52 -25.63 8.21 -25.86
CA THR A 52 -24.55 8.99 -25.23
C THR A 52 -23.72 8.12 -24.29
N MET A 53 -24.38 7.37 -23.40
CA MET A 53 -23.73 6.51 -22.41
C MET A 53 -22.96 5.36 -23.08
N THR A 54 -23.58 4.64 -24.00
CA THR A 54 -22.93 3.52 -24.71
C THR A 54 -21.75 3.97 -25.56
N THR A 55 -21.79 5.21 -26.06
CA THR A 55 -20.69 5.83 -26.81
C THR A 55 -19.53 6.25 -25.91
N ILE A 56 -19.77 7.04 -24.85
CA ILE A 56 -18.69 7.52 -23.97
C ILE A 56 -18.06 6.38 -23.14
N LEU A 57 -18.82 5.33 -22.86
CA LEU A 57 -18.32 4.09 -22.26
C LEU A 57 -17.59 3.18 -23.26
N THR A 58 -17.58 3.54 -24.54
CA THR A 58 -16.96 2.76 -25.63
C THR A 58 -17.53 1.35 -25.78
N VAL A 59 -18.79 1.14 -25.38
CA VAL A 59 -19.51 -0.14 -25.56
C VAL A 59 -20.04 -0.25 -26.99
N GLY A 60 -20.76 0.77 -27.45
CA GLY A 60 -21.21 0.90 -28.84
C GLY A 60 -22.03 -0.28 -29.37
N TYR A 61 -23.19 -0.57 -28.77
CA TYR A 61 -24.07 -1.66 -29.22
C TYR A 61 -24.51 -1.53 -30.68
N GLY A 62 -24.58 -0.31 -31.22
CA GLY A 62 -24.95 -0.04 -32.61
C GLY A 62 -26.44 -0.15 -32.90
N ASP A 63 -27.27 -0.26 -31.86
CA ASP A 63 -28.73 -0.24 -31.90
C ASP A 63 -29.31 1.15 -32.20
N LEU A 64 -28.65 2.20 -31.69
CA LEU A 64 -28.94 3.59 -32.02
C LEU A 64 -27.67 4.31 -32.47
N TYR A 65 -27.76 5.09 -33.56
CA TYR A 65 -26.63 5.87 -34.08
C TYR A 65 -27.13 7.01 -34.98
N PRO A 66 -26.39 8.16 -35.06
CA PRO A 66 -26.77 9.27 -35.91
C PRO A 66 -26.74 8.92 -37.41
N VAL A 67 -27.83 9.18 -38.10
CA VAL A 67 -27.95 8.96 -39.56
C VAL A 67 -27.79 10.24 -40.36
N THR A 68 -28.05 11.40 -39.75
CA THR A 68 -27.95 12.71 -40.41
C THR A 68 -26.51 13.21 -40.44
N PHE A 69 -26.21 14.08 -41.40
CA PHE A 69 -24.90 14.73 -41.47
C PHE A 69 -24.58 15.54 -40.20
N GLY A 70 -25.56 16.29 -39.70
CA GLY A 70 -25.40 17.11 -38.49
C GLY A 70 -25.12 16.27 -37.24
N GLY A 71 -25.90 15.21 -37.02
CA GLY A 71 -25.73 14.31 -35.87
C GLY A 71 -24.39 13.58 -35.90
N ARG A 72 -23.91 13.18 -37.08
CA ARG A 72 -22.59 12.57 -37.26
C ARG A 72 -21.46 13.53 -36.92
N ILE A 73 -21.52 14.77 -37.41
CA ILE A 73 -20.49 15.79 -37.11
C ILE A 73 -20.48 16.11 -35.61
N PHE A 74 -21.65 16.29 -34.99
CA PHE A 74 -21.75 16.51 -33.54
C PHE A 74 -21.12 15.34 -32.76
N THR A 75 -21.46 14.11 -33.13
CA THR A 75 -20.94 12.92 -32.46
C THR A 75 -19.42 12.82 -32.59
N ILE A 76 -18.86 13.05 -33.78
CA ILE A 76 -17.41 13.00 -33.99
C ILE A 76 -16.69 14.09 -33.20
N VAL A 77 -17.14 15.35 -33.32
CA VAL A 77 -16.43 16.49 -32.75
C VAL A 77 -16.61 16.56 -31.23
N PHE A 78 -17.83 16.32 -30.75
CA PHE A 78 -18.17 16.51 -29.35
C PHE A 78 -18.08 15.20 -28.55
N LEU A 79 -18.80 14.14 -28.95
CA LEU A 79 -18.82 12.91 -28.17
C LEU A 79 -17.51 12.13 -28.25
N TYR A 80 -16.93 11.96 -29.43
CA TYR A 80 -15.71 11.13 -29.56
C TYR A 80 -14.47 11.84 -29.03
N ILE A 81 -14.27 13.12 -29.36
CA ILE A 81 -13.08 13.85 -28.92
C ILE A 81 -13.22 14.31 -27.46
N VAL A 82 -14.34 14.95 -27.11
CA VAL A 82 -14.53 15.53 -25.77
C VAL A 82 -15.13 14.52 -24.81
N GLY A 83 -16.21 13.84 -25.19
CA GLY A 83 -16.94 12.90 -24.34
C GLY A 83 -16.10 11.73 -23.86
N ILE A 84 -15.50 10.97 -24.79
CA ILE A 84 -14.65 9.82 -24.45
C ILE A 84 -13.42 10.30 -23.65
N GLY A 85 -12.76 11.39 -24.06
CA GLY A 85 -11.58 11.91 -23.36
C GLY A 85 -11.88 12.33 -21.91
N LEU A 86 -12.99 13.05 -21.70
CA LEU A 86 -13.42 13.48 -20.38
C LEU A 86 -13.80 12.29 -19.49
N PHE A 87 -14.56 11.33 -20.03
CA PHE A 87 -15.00 10.16 -19.27
C PHE A 87 -13.84 9.19 -18.95
N ALA A 88 -12.91 8.97 -19.89
CA ALA A 88 -11.70 8.20 -19.65
C ALA A 88 -10.84 8.82 -18.53
N THR A 89 -10.74 10.14 -18.51
CA THR A 89 -10.08 10.87 -17.41
C THR A 89 -10.80 10.64 -16.07
N PHE A 90 -12.13 10.72 -16.06
CA PHE A 90 -12.94 10.47 -14.87
C PHE A 90 -12.68 9.08 -14.28
N ILE A 91 -12.72 8.03 -15.12
CA ILE A 91 -12.39 6.67 -14.69
C ILE A 91 -10.94 6.59 -14.20
N GLY A 92 -9.99 7.14 -14.95
CA GLY A 92 -8.57 7.12 -14.59
C GLY A 92 -8.32 7.73 -13.20
N LYS A 93 -8.95 8.87 -12.92
CA LYS A 93 -8.88 9.52 -11.60
C LYS A 93 -9.59 8.73 -10.50
N ALA A 94 -10.72 8.09 -10.80
CA ALA A 94 -11.40 7.20 -9.86
C ALA A 94 -10.51 6.02 -9.44
N ILE A 95 -9.87 5.37 -10.42
CA ILE A 95 -8.91 4.28 -10.18
C ILE A 95 -7.70 4.79 -9.39
N GLU A 96 -7.15 5.95 -9.77
CA GLU A 96 -6.03 6.55 -9.06
C GLU A 96 -6.39 6.81 -7.59
N SER A 97 -7.55 7.42 -7.34
CA SER A 97 -8.05 7.72 -5.99
C SER A 97 -8.20 6.47 -5.11
N LEU A 98 -8.71 5.37 -5.68
CA LEU A 98 -8.78 4.08 -4.98
C LEU A 98 -7.38 3.50 -4.72
N SER A 99 -6.46 3.69 -5.68
CA SER A 99 -5.09 3.18 -5.58
C SER A 99 -4.20 3.98 -4.63
N LEU A 100 -4.47 5.27 -4.40
CA LEU A 100 -3.65 6.14 -3.56
C LEU A 100 -3.55 5.62 -2.14
N HIS A 101 -4.69 5.22 -1.55
CA HIS A 101 -4.70 4.69 -0.19
C HIS A 101 -3.89 3.38 -0.10
N ARG A 102 -4.04 2.48 -1.08
CA ARG A 102 -3.28 1.24 -1.16
C ARG A 102 -1.78 1.50 -1.35
N ARG A 103 -1.41 2.47 -2.18
CA ARG A 103 -0.02 2.89 -2.42
C ARG A 103 0.62 3.46 -1.15
N MET A 104 -0.09 4.31 -0.42
CA MET A 104 0.39 4.86 0.86
C MET A 104 0.61 3.74 1.90
N LYS A 105 -0.29 2.74 1.96
CA LYS A 105 -0.11 1.55 2.80
C LYS A 105 1.11 0.73 2.38
N GLU A 106 1.24 0.46 1.08
CA GLU A 106 2.37 -0.28 0.49
C GLU A 106 3.72 0.41 0.66
N ARG A 107 3.75 1.75 0.64
CA ARG A 107 4.95 2.58 0.87
C ARG A 107 5.26 2.80 2.34
N GLY A 108 4.40 2.32 3.24
CA GLY A 108 4.55 2.48 4.67
C GLY A 108 4.54 3.93 5.15
N GLU A 109 3.71 4.76 4.53
CA GLU A 109 3.53 6.19 4.86
C GLU A 109 2.40 6.40 5.90
N LEU A 110 1.68 5.33 6.25
CA LEU A 110 0.53 5.39 7.15
C LEU A 110 0.94 5.14 8.60
N MET A 111 0.35 5.93 9.50
CA MET A 111 0.41 5.70 10.95
C MET A 111 -0.42 4.47 11.32
N TYR A 112 0.18 3.55 12.08
CA TYR A 112 -0.54 2.44 12.68
C TYR A 112 -1.25 2.90 13.97
N LYS A 113 -2.50 2.48 14.18
CA LYS A 113 -3.34 2.92 15.31
C LYS A 113 -3.82 1.80 16.22
N GLY A 114 -3.56 0.54 15.87
CA GLY A 114 -3.95 -0.62 16.66
C GLY A 114 -3.17 -0.73 17.98
N ARG A 115 -3.56 -1.68 18.83
CA ARG A 115 -2.92 -1.99 20.12
C ARG A 115 -2.72 -3.49 20.25
N ASN A 116 -1.86 -3.91 21.18
CA ASN A 116 -1.56 -5.33 21.45
C ASN A 116 -1.05 -6.08 20.21
N HIS A 117 -0.42 -5.35 19.28
CA HIS A 117 0.18 -5.88 18.06
C HIS A 117 1.64 -6.25 18.29
N ILE A 118 2.21 -7.00 17.34
CA ILE A 118 3.63 -7.33 17.34
C ILE A 118 4.35 -6.42 16.36
N VAL A 119 5.45 -5.78 16.79
CA VAL A 119 6.30 -5.00 15.91
C VAL A 119 7.52 -5.83 15.52
N ILE A 120 7.80 -5.92 14.23
CA ILE A 120 8.97 -6.60 13.67
C ILE A 120 9.84 -5.57 12.98
N ILE A 121 11.12 -5.52 13.33
CA ILE A 121 12.07 -4.56 12.81
C ILE A 121 13.11 -5.31 11.98
N ASP A 122 13.39 -4.75 10.80
CA ASP A 122 14.21 -5.31 9.72
C ASP A 122 13.58 -6.57 9.09
N TRP A 123 13.13 -6.43 7.84
CA TRP A 123 12.40 -7.45 7.07
C TRP A 123 13.35 -8.43 6.38
N SER A 124 14.04 -9.20 7.21
CA SER A 124 14.90 -10.34 6.83
C SER A 124 14.09 -11.55 6.36
N TYR A 125 14.77 -12.57 5.82
CA TYR A 125 14.12 -13.85 5.50
C TYR A 125 13.58 -14.53 6.78
N LYS A 126 14.31 -14.40 7.88
CA LYS A 126 13.92 -14.91 9.20
C LYS A 126 12.68 -14.20 9.74
N ALA A 127 12.61 -12.88 9.57
CA ALA A 127 11.43 -12.08 9.91
C ALA A 127 10.20 -12.50 9.10
N GLU A 128 10.36 -12.75 7.81
CA GLU A 128 9.27 -13.22 6.94
C GLU A 128 8.71 -14.58 7.38
N ASN A 129 9.58 -15.51 7.75
CA ASN A 129 9.18 -16.78 8.32
C ASN A 129 8.44 -16.61 9.66
N ALA A 130 8.92 -15.73 10.53
CA ALA A 130 8.26 -15.43 11.80
C ALA A 130 6.87 -14.80 11.60
N ILE A 131 6.73 -13.88 10.64
CA ILE A 131 5.43 -13.30 10.24
C ILE A 131 4.48 -14.41 9.80
N ASN A 132 4.92 -15.27 8.88
CA ASN A 132 4.08 -16.35 8.36
C ASN A 132 3.67 -17.34 9.46
N GLU A 133 4.54 -17.62 10.43
CA GLU A 133 4.22 -18.50 11.55
C GLU A 133 3.20 -17.86 12.50
N ILE A 134 3.36 -16.58 12.86
CA ILE A 134 2.39 -15.83 13.67
C ILE A 134 1.03 -15.80 12.97
N LEU A 135 1.00 -15.54 11.66
CA LEU A 135 -0.24 -15.50 10.89
C LEU A 135 -0.96 -16.85 10.82
N LYS A 136 -0.24 -17.97 10.94
CA LYS A 136 -0.82 -19.33 10.97
C LYS A 136 -1.32 -19.72 12.36
N GLN A 137 -0.55 -19.43 13.41
CA GLN A 137 -0.88 -19.82 14.78
C GLN A 137 -1.96 -18.93 15.41
N ASP A 138 -1.98 -17.65 15.07
CA ASP A 138 -2.90 -16.66 15.63
C ASP A 138 -3.70 -15.98 14.51
N THR A 139 -5.00 -15.84 14.72
CA THR A 139 -5.93 -15.20 13.77
C THR A 139 -6.22 -13.73 14.10
N GLN A 140 -5.90 -13.27 15.31
CA GLN A 140 -6.27 -11.96 15.82
C GLN A 140 -5.09 -10.99 15.89
N THR A 141 -3.89 -11.49 16.19
CA THR A 141 -2.72 -10.61 16.34
C THR A 141 -2.37 -9.92 15.01
N GLU A 142 -2.37 -8.59 15.04
CA GLU A 142 -1.87 -7.74 13.95
C GLU A 142 -0.36 -7.57 14.06
N ILE A 143 0.31 -7.38 12.92
CA ILE A 143 1.76 -7.30 12.82
C ILE A 143 2.13 -5.98 12.14
N VAL A 144 3.07 -5.24 12.73
CA VAL A 144 3.65 -4.04 12.13
C VAL A 144 5.10 -4.30 11.77
N VAL A 145 5.47 -4.13 10.52
CA VAL A 145 6.85 -4.33 10.04
C VAL A 145 7.50 -2.99 9.76
N ILE A 146 8.66 -2.73 10.34
CA ILE A 146 9.47 -1.54 10.09
C ILE A 146 10.68 -1.93 9.24
N ASP A 147 10.82 -1.33 8.06
CA ASP A 147 12.03 -1.48 7.21
C ASP A 147 12.24 -0.23 6.35
N ARG A 148 13.38 -0.13 5.67
CA ARG A 148 13.76 0.92 4.71
C ARG A 148 13.42 0.61 3.25
N LEU A 149 12.83 -0.56 2.93
CA LEU A 149 12.36 -0.88 1.58
C LEU A 149 11.45 0.23 1.00
N GLU A 150 11.50 0.45 -0.31
CA GLU A 150 10.62 1.45 -0.94
C GLU A 150 9.14 1.05 -0.88
N LYS A 151 8.89 -0.25 -0.87
CA LYS A 151 7.57 -0.86 -0.88
C LYS A 151 7.61 -2.18 -0.12
N ALA A 152 6.55 -2.49 0.61
CA ALA A 152 6.34 -3.80 1.22
C ALA A 152 6.39 -4.91 0.15
N LYS A 153 7.08 -6.02 0.44
CA LYS A 153 7.17 -7.18 -0.47
C LYS A 153 5.80 -7.79 -0.72
N GLU A 154 5.06 -8.06 0.36
CA GLU A 154 3.70 -8.58 0.32
C GLU A 154 2.93 -8.10 1.56
N LEU A 155 1.73 -7.54 1.35
CA LEU A 155 0.87 -7.09 2.43
C LEU A 155 -0.29 -8.05 2.61
N ASN A 156 -0.19 -8.89 3.63
CA ASN A 156 -1.38 -9.51 4.21
C ASN A 156 -2.27 -8.41 4.81
N SER A 157 -3.59 -8.62 4.84
CA SER A 157 -4.55 -7.72 5.49
C SER A 157 -4.15 -7.29 6.92
N ARG A 158 -3.54 -8.21 7.69
CA ARG A 158 -3.09 -8.03 9.09
C ARG A 158 -1.66 -7.55 9.25
N VAL A 159 -0.93 -7.37 8.14
CA VAL A 159 0.43 -6.82 8.16
C VAL A 159 0.36 -5.36 7.77
N HIS A 160 0.87 -4.49 8.63
CA HIS A 160 1.02 -3.07 8.37
C HIS A 160 2.49 -2.74 8.19
N TYR A 161 2.84 -2.09 7.09
CA TYR A 161 4.21 -1.71 6.81
C TYR A 161 4.46 -0.26 7.24
N VAL A 162 5.61 0.00 7.85
CA VAL A 162 6.10 1.34 8.20
C VAL A 162 7.47 1.48 7.57
N ARG A 163 7.61 2.47 6.69
CA ARG A 163 8.87 2.73 6.02
C ARG A 163 9.69 3.71 6.84
N GLY A 164 10.88 3.30 7.25
CA GLY A 164 11.79 4.18 7.97
C GLY A 164 12.94 3.45 8.65
N ASN A 165 13.80 4.22 9.28
CA ASN A 165 14.87 3.70 10.12
C ASN A 165 14.37 3.65 11.57
N ALA A 166 14.30 2.45 12.15
CA ALA A 166 13.80 2.21 13.49
C ALA A 166 14.64 2.83 14.63
N THR A 167 15.82 3.39 14.33
CA THR A 167 16.58 4.22 15.29
C THR A 167 15.95 5.60 15.52
N HIS A 168 15.03 6.04 14.66
CA HIS A 168 14.36 7.34 14.76
C HIS A 168 13.02 7.20 15.49
N GLU A 169 12.79 8.06 16.48
CA GLU A 169 11.56 8.06 17.29
C GLU A 169 10.29 8.24 16.44
N GLU A 170 10.36 9.02 15.36
CA GLU A 170 9.20 9.27 14.48
C GLU A 170 8.69 7.99 13.83
N VAL A 171 9.61 7.11 13.43
CA VAL A 171 9.30 5.83 12.78
C VAL A 171 8.70 4.86 13.79
N LEU A 172 9.29 4.79 14.98
CA LEU A 172 8.78 3.94 16.06
C LEU A 172 7.39 4.42 16.55
N ARG A 173 7.16 5.74 16.60
CA ARG A 173 5.84 6.32 16.88
C ARG A 173 4.84 6.01 15.76
N GLN A 174 5.26 6.06 14.50
CA GLN A 174 4.43 5.65 13.37
C GLN A 174 3.99 4.19 13.46
N ALA A 175 4.84 3.31 14.00
CA ALA A 175 4.54 1.91 14.26
C ALA A 175 3.78 1.66 15.58
N ASN A 176 3.52 2.71 16.37
CA ASN A 176 2.85 2.66 17.66
C ASN A 176 3.47 1.65 18.66
N VAL A 177 4.80 1.59 18.74
CA VAL A 177 5.51 0.61 19.60
C VAL A 177 5.12 0.74 21.09
N GLN A 178 4.70 1.92 21.54
CA GLN A 178 4.24 2.14 22.92
C GLN A 178 3.02 1.31 23.32
N GLN A 179 2.20 0.89 22.35
CA GLN A 179 1.02 0.06 22.58
C GLN A 179 1.22 -1.37 22.04
N ALA A 180 2.44 -1.71 21.62
CA ALA A 180 2.76 -3.04 21.12
C ALA A 180 2.84 -4.04 22.29
N LYS A 181 2.47 -5.28 22.00
CA LYS A 181 2.62 -6.42 22.90
C LYS A 181 4.10 -6.82 23.02
N ALA A 182 4.79 -6.84 21.89
CA ALA A 182 6.20 -7.22 21.80
C ALA A 182 6.86 -6.57 20.58
N VAL A 183 8.17 -6.42 20.66
CA VAL A 183 9.04 -5.99 19.56
C VAL A 183 10.06 -7.09 19.27
N LEU A 184 10.17 -7.50 18.02
CA LEU A 184 11.19 -8.43 17.54
C LEU A 184 12.14 -7.67 16.61
N ILE A 185 13.41 -7.63 16.96
CA ILE A 185 14.47 -7.00 16.17
C ILE A 185 15.27 -8.12 15.52
N PHE A 186 15.18 -8.25 14.20
CA PHE A 186 15.97 -9.22 13.44
C PHE A 186 17.27 -8.59 12.96
N ALA A 187 18.28 -9.42 12.77
CA ALA A 187 19.52 -9.03 12.11
C ALA A 187 19.22 -8.64 10.65
N ASP A 188 19.83 -7.55 10.19
CA ASP A 188 19.66 -7.09 8.81
C ASP A 188 20.55 -7.92 7.87
N ASP A 189 19.94 -8.90 7.18
CA ASP A 189 20.60 -9.78 6.20
C ASP A 189 21.30 -9.03 5.05
N ARG A 190 21.05 -7.72 4.88
CA ARG A 190 21.71 -6.88 3.85
C ARG A 190 23.09 -6.39 4.27
N ILE A 191 23.45 -6.55 5.55
CA ILE A 191 24.75 -6.13 6.09
C ILE A 191 25.61 -7.39 6.26
N GLU A 192 26.69 -7.46 5.49
CA GLU A 192 27.62 -8.62 5.54
C GLU A 192 28.46 -8.66 6.82
N ASP A 193 28.84 -7.49 7.34
CA ASP A 193 29.64 -7.38 8.55
C ASP A 193 28.77 -7.56 9.80
N GLN A 194 28.96 -8.70 10.47
CA GLN A 194 28.23 -9.08 11.68
C GLN A 194 28.36 -8.07 12.83
N MET A 195 29.51 -7.38 12.95
CA MET A 195 29.69 -6.34 13.96
C MET A 195 28.78 -5.13 13.66
N LEU A 196 28.66 -4.75 12.39
CA LEU A 196 27.75 -3.67 11.98
C LEU A 196 26.29 -4.08 12.14
N THR A 197 25.97 -5.33 11.86
CA THR A 197 24.62 -5.89 12.03
C THR A 197 24.19 -5.86 13.49
N ASP A 198 25.00 -6.42 14.40
CA ASP A 198 24.68 -6.44 15.83
C ASP A 198 24.73 -5.04 16.44
N GLY A 199 25.64 -4.17 15.96
CA GLY A 199 25.68 -2.76 16.34
C GLY A 199 24.40 -2.01 15.93
N LYS A 200 23.85 -2.29 14.74
CA LYS A 200 22.56 -1.75 14.31
C LYS A 200 21.42 -2.27 15.20
N SER A 201 21.38 -3.58 15.49
CA SER A 201 20.40 -4.17 16.40
C SER A 201 20.43 -3.52 17.80
N LEU A 202 21.62 -3.24 18.33
CA LEU A 202 21.81 -2.52 19.60
C LEU A 202 21.24 -1.09 19.56
N LEU A 203 21.50 -0.34 18.49
CA LEU A 203 20.96 1.01 18.32
C LEU A 203 19.43 1.02 18.25
N ILE A 204 18.86 0.05 17.54
CA ILE A 204 17.40 -0.12 17.45
C ILE A 204 16.83 -0.48 18.81
N ALA A 205 17.42 -1.46 19.52
CA ALA A 205 16.97 -1.88 20.84
C ALA A 205 17.00 -0.72 21.84
N THR A 206 18.06 0.10 21.80
CA THR A 206 18.18 1.32 22.62
C THR A 206 17.06 2.32 22.31
N ALA A 207 16.75 2.54 21.03
CA ALA A 207 15.69 3.45 20.63
C ALA A 207 14.30 2.95 21.06
N VAL A 208 14.06 1.64 20.95
CA VAL A 208 12.83 0.98 21.41
C VAL A 208 12.67 1.10 22.92
N GLU A 209 13.71 0.77 23.70
CA GLU A 209 13.68 0.89 25.16
C GLU A 209 13.42 2.34 25.59
N ARG A 210 14.09 3.32 24.97
CA ARG A 210 13.89 4.73 25.27
C ARG A 210 12.43 5.16 25.09
N MET A 211 11.78 4.66 24.03
CA MET A 211 10.42 5.06 23.68
C MET A 211 9.34 4.26 24.42
N SER A 212 9.61 2.99 24.73
CA SER A 212 8.70 2.07 25.42
C SER A 212 9.45 1.12 26.36
N PRO A 213 9.87 1.57 27.56
CA PRO A 213 10.69 0.76 28.48
C PRO A 213 10.02 -0.52 29.02
N GLY A 214 8.70 -0.64 28.85
CA GLY A 214 7.89 -1.77 29.30
C GLY A 214 7.57 -2.79 28.22
N VAL A 215 7.94 -2.56 26.95
CA VAL A 215 7.60 -3.48 25.87
C VAL A 215 8.53 -4.70 25.89
N TYR A 216 7.95 -5.89 25.72
CA TYR A 216 8.73 -7.12 25.64
C TYR A 216 9.57 -7.12 24.36
N THR A 217 10.90 -7.10 24.50
CA THR A 217 11.82 -6.94 23.38
C THR A 217 12.67 -8.19 23.18
N THR A 218 12.60 -8.74 21.97
CA THR A 218 13.48 -9.84 21.52
C THR A 218 14.45 -9.30 20.48
N VAL A 219 15.74 -9.59 20.64
CA VAL A 219 16.78 -9.15 19.71
C VAL A 219 17.52 -10.36 19.17
N GLU A 220 17.64 -10.43 17.85
CA GLU A 220 18.56 -11.33 17.17
C GLU A 220 19.97 -10.76 17.20
N VAL A 221 20.93 -11.61 17.58
CA VAL A 221 22.36 -11.29 17.61
C VAL A 221 23.11 -12.39 16.87
N GLU A 222 23.92 -12.02 15.90
CA GLU A 222 24.66 -12.95 15.06
C GLU A 222 25.82 -13.61 15.82
N ARG A 223 26.49 -12.85 16.70
CA ARG A 223 27.62 -13.37 17.51
C ARG A 223 27.40 -13.24 19.01
N GLU A 224 27.62 -14.34 19.73
CA GLU A 224 27.51 -14.40 21.19
C GLU A 224 28.45 -13.40 21.90
N GLU A 225 29.62 -13.16 21.31
CA GLU A 225 30.62 -12.22 21.83
C GLU A 225 30.13 -10.76 21.89
N HIS A 226 29.07 -10.41 21.16
CA HIS A 226 28.47 -9.08 21.17
C HIS A 226 27.40 -8.90 22.24
N LEU A 227 26.90 -9.98 22.86
CA LEU A 227 25.85 -9.91 23.90
C LEU A 227 26.21 -8.97 25.07
N PRO A 228 27.46 -8.94 25.59
CA PRO A 228 27.83 -8.02 26.68
C PRO A 228 27.61 -6.53 26.34
N ASN A 229 27.62 -6.17 25.06
CA ASN A 229 27.40 -4.78 24.62
C ASN A 229 25.94 -4.32 24.83
N PHE A 230 25.00 -5.25 24.98
CA PHE A 230 23.59 -4.95 25.27
C PHE A 230 23.32 -4.80 26.77
N SER A 231 24.33 -4.91 27.65
CA SER A 231 24.18 -4.88 29.11
C SER A 231 23.52 -3.60 29.67
N HIS A 232 23.55 -2.50 28.92
CA HIS A 232 22.94 -1.23 29.28
C HIS A 232 21.58 -0.98 28.62
N VAL A 233 21.04 -1.98 27.92
CA VAL A 233 19.73 -1.92 27.26
C VAL A 233 18.86 -3.04 27.79
N LYS A 234 17.63 -2.72 28.20
CA LYS A 234 16.68 -3.73 28.68
C LYS A 234 16.10 -4.54 27.51
N VAL A 235 16.76 -5.66 27.22
CA VAL A 235 16.28 -6.67 26.27
C VAL A 235 15.82 -7.90 27.06
N ASP A 236 14.57 -8.34 26.85
CA ASP A 236 14.01 -9.48 27.57
C ASP A 236 14.54 -10.82 27.05
N LYS A 237 14.84 -10.91 25.75
CA LYS A 237 15.32 -12.13 25.12
C LYS A 237 16.30 -11.89 23.98
N PHE A 238 17.40 -12.63 24.00
CA PHE A 238 18.31 -12.75 22.86
C PHE A 238 18.07 -14.06 22.10
N ILE A 239 18.14 -14.00 20.78
CA ILE A 239 18.13 -15.16 19.88
C ILE A 239 19.45 -15.14 19.11
N MET A 240 20.18 -16.26 19.13
CA MET A 240 21.43 -16.38 18.38
C MET A 240 21.18 -17.11 17.06
N SER A 241 21.47 -16.47 15.94
CA SER A 241 21.12 -16.98 14.60
C SER A 241 21.70 -18.36 14.32
N ASN A 242 23.02 -18.52 14.52
CA ASN A 242 23.71 -19.77 14.25
C ASN A 242 23.72 -20.73 15.46
N GLY A 243 23.84 -20.17 16.67
CA GLY A 243 23.90 -20.98 17.90
C GLY A 243 22.59 -21.70 18.22
N THR A 244 21.44 -21.12 17.88
CA THR A 244 20.13 -21.72 18.19
C THR A 244 19.89 -22.98 17.36
N ILE A 245 20.20 -22.95 16.06
CA ILE A 245 20.02 -24.11 15.17
C ILE A 245 20.93 -25.26 15.62
N ALA A 246 22.21 -24.97 15.91
CA ALA A 246 23.15 -25.97 16.40
C ALA A 246 22.66 -26.59 17.71
N LYS A 247 22.21 -25.76 18.67
CA LYS A 247 21.70 -26.25 19.96
C LYS A 247 20.40 -27.05 19.81
N MET A 248 19.50 -26.66 18.91
CA MET A 248 18.29 -27.41 18.59
C MET A 248 18.61 -28.78 17.98
N ALA A 249 19.56 -28.84 17.03
CA ALA A 249 19.99 -30.10 16.42
C ALA A 249 20.66 -31.04 17.42
N VAL A 250 21.46 -30.51 18.34
CA VAL A 250 22.02 -31.29 19.45
C VAL A 250 20.90 -31.76 20.37
N ASN A 251 20.01 -30.86 20.78
CA ASN A 251 18.90 -31.20 21.66
C ASN A 251 17.96 -32.24 21.04
N SER A 252 17.70 -32.22 19.73
CA SER A 252 16.83 -33.21 19.09
C SER A 252 17.37 -34.63 19.18
N ILE A 253 18.70 -34.81 19.17
CA ILE A 253 19.33 -36.11 19.35
C ILE A 253 19.11 -36.62 20.78
N PHE A 254 19.28 -35.74 21.77
CA PHE A 254 19.21 -36.11 23.18
C PHE A 254 17.79 -36.06 23.78
N SER A 255 16.84 -35.38 23.13
CA SER A 255 15.44 -35.31 23.57
C SER A 255 14.59 -36.49 23.11
N GLU A 256 15.04 -37.26 22.12
CA GLU A 256 14.39 -38.52 21.72
C GLU A 256 14.80 -39.71 22.60
N THR A 257 15.76 -39.53 23.51
CA THR A 257 16.29 -40.61 24.37
C THR A 257 15.65 -40.71 25.77
N ILE A 258 14.52 -40.04 26.01
CA ILE A 258 13.76 -40.11 27.28
C ILE A 258 12.27 -40.35 27.02
#